data_AF-A0A1R3F4D1-F1
#
_entry.id   AF-A0A1R3F4D1-F1
#
_cell.length_a   1.000
_cell.length_b   1.000
_cell.length_c   1.000
_cell.angle_alpha   90.00
_cell.angle_beta   90.00
_cell.angle_gamma   90.00
#
_symmetry.space_group_name_H-M   'P 1'
#
loop_
_entity.id
_entity.type
_entity.pdbx_description
1 polymer ?
#
loop_
_entity_poly.entity_id
_entity_poly.type
_entity_poly.pdbx_seq_one_letter_code
_entity_poly.pdbx_strand_id
1 'polypeptide(L)' 'MHKYTEKHVSCPHCGHAISITLDASNGSQDFYDDCPACCNAIHLDMQVDEVRDRINLSIDADDEQVF' A
#
# COMPACT_ATOMS: atom_id res chain seq x y z
N MET A 1 -1.69 7.65 -20.83
CA MET A 1 -0.78 8.22 -19.80
C MET A 1 -0.92 7.35 -18.58
N HIS A 2 0.09 6.57 -18.24
CA HIS A 2 0.04 5.72 -17.05
C HIS A 2 0.51 6.55 -15.86
N LYS A 3 -0.39 6.82 -14.90
CA LYS A 3 -0.07 7.51 -13.64
C LYS A 3 0.45 6.47 -12.63
N TYR A 4 1.61 5.88 -12.90
CA TYR A 4 2.33 5.06 -11.93
C TYR A 4 3.13 5.96 -10.98
N THR A 5 3.08 5.67 -9.68
CA THR A 5 3.91 6.31 -8.65
C THR A 5 4.56 5.24 -7.79
N GLU A 6 5.87 5.28 -7.65
CA GLU A 6 6.59 4.44 -6.70
C GLU A 6 6.54 5.09 -5.32
N LYS A 7 6.19 4.29 -4.31
CA LYS A 7 6.18 4.68 -2.91
C LYS A 7 7.05 3.71 -2.12
N HIS A 8 7.87 4.29 -1.25
CA HIS A 8 8.61 3.54 -0.26
C HIS A 8 7.83 3.54 1.03
N VAL A 9 7.61 2.35 1.56
CA VAL A 9 6.83 2.14 2.75
C VAL A 9 7.57 1.22 3.69
N SER A 10 7.28 1.33 4.98
CA SER A 10 7.93 0.49 5.98
C SER A 10 6.94 -0.59 6.41
N CYS A 11 7.37 -1.84 6.40
CA CYS A 11 6.57 -2.95 6.87
C CYS A 11 6.18 -2.71 8.35
N PRO A 12 4.88 -2.72 8.70
CA PRO A 12 4.44 -2.55 10.09
C PRO A 12 4.90 -3.70 11.00
N HIS A 13 5.18 -4.88 10.43
CA HIS A 13 5.60 -6.07 11.20
C HIS A 13 7.09 -6.07 11.57
N CYS A 14 7.97 -5.71 10.64
CA CYS A 14 9.43 -5.83 10.83
C CYS A 14 10.22 -4.53 10.61
N GLY A 15 9.56 -3.46 10.15
CA GLY A 15 10.20 -2.19 9.83
C GLY A 15 11.02 -2.18 8.53
N HIS A 16 10.98 -3.25 7.73
CA HIS A 16 11.70 -3.31 6.46
C HIS A 16 11.12 -2.34 5.43
N ALA A 17 11.99 -1.64 4.69
CA ALA A 17 11.58 -0.74 3.62
C ALA A 17 11.19 -1.54 2.36
N ILE A 18 9.93 -1.45 1.96
CA ILE A 18 9.37 -2.09 0.78
C ILE A 18 9.05 -0.99 -0.24
N SER A 19 9.41 -1.22 -1.50
CA SER A 19 9.10 -0.32 -2.61
C SER A 19 7.93 -0.87 -3.39
N ILE A 20 6.86 -0.08 -3.50
CA ILE A 20 5.58 -0.48 -4.06
C ILE A 20 5.22 0.47 -5.19
N THR A 21 4.88 -0.10 -6.34
CA THR A 21 4.46 0.66 -7.52
C THR A 21 2.94 0.76 -7.50
N LEU A 22 2.44 1.96 -7.23
CA LEU A 22 1.01 2.26 -7.26
C LEU A 22 0.59 2.71 -8.65
N ASP A 23 -0.45 2.09 -9.21
CA ASP A 23 -1.04 2.52 -10.47
C ASP A 23 -2.36 3.25 -10.23
N ALA A 24 -2.34 4.59 -10.28
CA ALA A 24 -3.53 5.42 -10.10
C ALA A 24 -4.44 5.43 -11.33
N SER A 25 -4.18 4.60 -12.36
CA SER A 25 -5.00 4.60 -13.58
C SER A 25 -6.39 4.00 -13.35
N ASN A 26 -6.51 3.12 -12.34
CA ASN A 26 -7.75 2.45 -11.98
C ASN A 26 -8.45 3.06 -10.75
N GLY A 27 -8.02 4.26 -10.31
CA GLY A 27 -8.58 4.94 -9.13
C GLY A 27 -8.05 4.39 -7.80
N SER A 28 -8.87 4.42 -6.76
CA SER A 28 -8.56 3.85 -5.44
C SER A 28 -8.46 2.32 -5.52
N GLN A 29 -7.48 1.75 -4.84
CA GLN A 29 -7.18 0.32 -4.87
C GLN A 29 -6.78 -0.16 -3.48
N ASP A 30 -7.32 -1.30 -3.08
CA ASP A 30 -6.91 -2.06 -1.91
C ASP A 30 -6.28 -3.38 -2.36
N PHE A 31 -5.12 -3.72 -1.81
CA PHE A 31 -4.43 -4.97 -2.11
C PHE A 31 -3.52 -5.41 -0.98
N TYR A 32 -3.15 -6.68 -1.01
CA TYR A 32 -2.26 -7.29 -0.03
C TYR A 32 -0.95 -7.64 -0.71
N ASP A 33 0.16 -7.32 -0.05
CA ASP A 33 1.50 -7.65 -0.50
C ASP A 33 2.26 -8.36 0.62
N ASP A 34 3.25 -9.18 0.30
CA ASP A 34 4.01 -9.92 1.29
C ASP A 34 5.37 -9.26 1.52
N CYS A 35 5.70 -8.98 2.78
CA CYS A 35 7.00 -8.38 3.07
C CYS A 35 8.13 -9.35 2.69
N PRO A 36 9.10 -8.95 1.83
CA PRO A 36 10.21 -9.82 1.41
C PRO A 36 11.18 -10.15 2.55
N ALA A 37 11.12 -9.44 3.69
CA ALA A 37 11.98 -9.66 4.84
C ALA A 37 11.35 -10.59 5.90
N CYS A 38 10.07 -10.42 6.20
CA CYS A 38 9.40 -11.17 7.27
C CYS A 38 8.29 -12.12 6.78
N CYS A 39 7.99 -12.13 5.47
CA CYS A 39 6.94 -12.94 4.85
C CYS A 39 5.56 -12.79 5.53
N ASN A 40 5.28 -11.60 6.07
CA ASN A 40 3.95 -11.28 6.61
C ASN A 40 3.19 -10.46 5.58
N ALA A 41 1.89 -10.73 5.49
CA ALA A 41 0.97 -9.96 4.69
C ALA A 41 0.88 -8.53 5.23
N ILE A 42 1.00 -7.56 4.33
CA ILE A 42 0.77 -6.15 4.57
C ILE A 42 -0.42 -5.71 3.73
N HIS A 43 -1.36 -5.03 4.36
CA HIS A 43 -2.50 -4.46 3.69
C HIS A 43 -2.17 -3.05 3.21
N LEU A 44 -2.45 -2.78 1.93
CA LEU A 44 -2.17 -1.53 1.25
C LEU A 44 -3.47 -0.93 0.74
N ASP A 45 -3.87 0.20 1.35
CA ASP A 45 -5.03 0.98 0.93
C ASP A 45 -4.57 2.26 0.22
N MET A 46 -4.82 2.32 -1.08
CA MET A 46 -4.53 3.47 -1.93
C MET A 46 -5.83 4.22 -2.21
N GLN A 47 -5.90 5.48 -1.78
CA GLN A 47 -6.99 6.39 -2.13
C GLN A 47 -6.52 7.46 -3.10
N VAL A 48 -7.21 7.55 -4.25
CA VAL A 48 -6.97 8.56 -5.26
C VAL A 48 -8.05 9.63 -5.18
N ASP A 49 -7.67 10.83 -4.78
CA ASP A 49 -8.51 12.02 -4.82
C ASP A 49 -8.29 12.73 -6.16
N GLU A 50 -9.14 12.44 -7.14
CA GLU A 50 -9.10 13.08 -8.48
C GLU A 50 -9.41 14.57 -8.43
N VAL A 51 -10.19 15.03 -7.43
CA VAL A 51 -10.61 16.43 -7.31
C VAL A 51 -9.44 17.30 -6.83
N ARG A 52 -8.62 16.77 -5.92
CA ARG A 52 -7.44 17.46 -5.36
C ARG A 52 -6.12 16.99 -5.96
N ASP A 53 -6.15 16.10 -6.94
CA ASP A 53 -4.99 15.41 -7.54
C ASP A 53 -4.01 14.91 -6.45
N ARG A 54 -4.57 14.27 -5.41
CA ARG A 54 -3.80 13.72 -4.28
C ARG A 54 -3.94 12.22 -4.20
N ILE A 55 -2.86 11.55 -3.84
CA ILE A 55 -2.84 10.11 -3.57
C ILE A 55 -2.48 9.94 -2.09
N ASN A 56 -3.35 9.26 -1.35
CA ASN A 56 -3.09 8.81 0.01
C ASN A 56 -2.83 7.30 -0.02
N LEU A 57 -1.76 6.86 0.63
CA LEU A 57 -1.47 5.45 0.80
C LEU A 57 -1.42 5.18 2.30
N SER A 58 -2.25 4.24 2.75
CA SER A 58 -2.31 3.74 4.11
C SER A 58 -1.81 2.30 4.13
N ILE A 59 -1.02 1.95 5.14
CA ILE A 59 -0.53 0.58 5.32
C ILE A 59 -0.91 0.10 6.69
N ASP A 60 -1.45 -1.11 6.69
CA ASP A 60 -1.87 -1.78 7.90
C ASP A 60 -1.26 -3.19 7.96
N ALA A 61 -0.90 -3.61 9.17
CA ALA A 61 -0.64 -5.01 9.45
C ALA A 61 -2.02 -5.57 9.76
N ASP A 62 -2.64 -6.29 8.82
CA ASP A 62 -3.95 -6.93 9.02
C ASP A 62 -3.83 -7.93 10.19
N ASP A 63 -4.05 -7.40 11.39
CA ASP A 63 -4.13 -8.12 12.65
C ASP A 63 -5.61 -8.24 13.01
N GLU A 64 -6.45 -8.62 12.04
CA GLU A 64 -7.83 -9.02 12.32
C GLU A 64 -7.84 -10.46 12.87
N GLN A 65 -7.23 -10.65 14.03
CA GLN A 65 -7.61 -11.72 14.94
C GLN A 65 -8.94 -11.29 15.61
N VAL A 66 -10.04 -11.33 14.85
CA VAL A 66 -11.38 -11.26 15.44
C VAL A 66 -11.64 -12.60 16.14
N PHE A 67 -11.41 -12.62 17.45
CA PHE A 67 -11.82 -13.70 18.36
C PHE A 67 -13.35 -13.78 18.49
#